data_AF-A0AAD7WYE1-F1
#
_entry.id   AF-A0AAD7WYE1-F1
#
_cell.length_a   1.000
_cell.length_b   1.000
_cell.length_c   1.000
_cell.angle_alpha   90.00
_cell.angle_beta   90.00
_cell.angle_gamma   90.00
#
_symmetry.space_group_name_H-M   'P 1'
#
loop_
_entity.id
_entity.type
_entity.pdbx_description
1 polymer ?
#
loop_
_entity_poly.entity_id
_entity_poly.type
_entity_poly.pdbx_seq_one_letter_code
_entity_poly.pdbx_strand_id
1 'polypeptide(L)'
;MIAGPEVSHLVAQYEAACGTKEGTEHTSHHEETERAQRVFFENVEKLSQAMKDMGNPFQEESRDLLSLDTKDIAHHTAAELIGTHLEKCKVRFQEFMKGLEGEEESTFYEPIKKNRVDFFRQVPASVDSSKQKVLKEDCQLFSKLFISCQSRECDLKEFFRHENQSHPAALSDGGKLHTCQKSHLTTILESQVTTPLRQSQTPTPSSLMVQRW
;
A
#
# COMPACT_ATOMS: atom_id res chain seq x y z
N MET A 1 -14.44 51.83 -66.17
CA MET A 1 -14.06 52.34 -64.83
C MET A 1 -12.63 52.88 -64.94
N ILE A 2 -12.45 54.20 -64.94
CA ILE A 2 -11.15 54.85 -65.24
C ILE A 2 -10.35 55.13 -63.94
N ALA A 3 -10.97 55.00 -62.76
CA ALA A 3 -10.37 55.34 -61.47
C ALA A 3 -9.72 54.17 -60.71
N GLY A 4 -9.82 52.92 -61.20
CA GLY A 4 -9.29 51.74 -60.49
C GLY A 4 -7.79 51.80 -60.17
N PRO A 5 -6.93 52.09 -61.17
CA PRO A 5 -5.48 52.15 -60.95
C PRO A 5 -5.05 53.23 -59.96
N GLU A 6 -5.66 54.42 -60.02
CA GLU A 6 -5.36 55.54 -59.12
C GLU A 6 -5.84 55.27 -57.69
N VAL A 7 -7.01 54.65 -57.52
CA VAL A 7 -7.49 54.25 -56.19
C VAL A 7 -6.59 53.18 -55.57
N SER A 8 -6.15 52.18 -56.35
CA SER A 8 -5.17 51.20 -55.88
C SER A 8 -3.83 51.84 -55.51
N HIS A 9 -3.38 52.84 -56.27
CA HIS A 9 -2.15 53.55 -55.97
C HIS A 9 -2.25 54.35 -54.66
N LEU A 10 -3.37 55.05 -54.43
CA LEU A 10 -3.62 55.79 -53.20
C LEU A 10 -3.69 54.87 -51.97
N VAL A 11 -4.32 53.71 -52.11
CA VAL A 11 -4.38 52.70 -51.04
C VAL A 11 -2.99 52.18 -50.70
N ALA A 12 -2.18 51.84 -51.71
CA ALA A 12 -0.81 51.37 -51.49
C ALA A 12 0.08 52.43 -50.82
N GLN A 13 -0.05 53.70 -51.22
CA GLN A 13 0.65 54.80 -50.56
C GLN A 13 0.19 55.02 -49.13
N TYR A 14 -1.11 54.89 -48.86
CA TYR A 14 -1.68 54.99 -47.52
C TYR A 14 -1.16 53.87 -46.61
N GLU A 15 -1.15 52.61 -47.08
CA GLU A 15 -0.61 51.47 -46.32
C GLU A 15 0.88 51.65 -46.00
N ALA A 16 1.67 52.15 -46.95
CA ALA A 16 3.09 52.45 -46.73
C ALA A 16 3.30 53.61 -45.73
N ALA A 17 2.47 54.66 -45.80
CA ALA A 17 2.57 55.83 -44.93
C ALA A 17 2.02 55.58 -43.51
N CYS A 18 1.03 54.70 -43.36
CA CYS A 18 0.45 54.36 -42.06
C CYS A 18 1.38 53.51 -41.18
N GLY A 19 2.52 53.05 -41.71
CA GLY A 19 3.48 52.31 -40.90
C GLY A 19 2.87 51.08 -40.26
N THR A 20 1.84 50.50 -40.88
CA THR A 20 1.51 49.08 -40.69
C THR A 20 2.71 48.32 -41.21
N LYS A 21 3.74 48.25 -40.35
CA LYS A 21 4.55 47.06 -40.23
C LYS A 21 3.53 45.95 -40.32
N GLU A 22 3.67 45.05 -41.29
CA GLU A 22 3.29 43.68 -41.01
C GLU A 22 3.94 43.38 -39.67
N GLY A 23 3.16 43.55 -38.60
CA GLY A 23 3.52 43.02 -37.31
C GLY A 23 3.69 41.58 -37.67
N THR A 24 4.93 41.12 -37.71
CA THR A 24 5.23 39.71 -37.68
C THR A 24 4.59 39.29 -36.36
N GLU A 25 3.30 38.92 -36.40
CA GLU A 25 2.64 38.33 -35.28
C GLU A 25 3.56 37.18 -34.93
N HIS A 26 4.15 37.24 -33.75
CA HIS A 26 5.03 36.20 -33.28
C HIS A 26 4.12 34.97 -33.14
N THR A 27 4.04 34.16 -34.19
CA THR A 27 3.31 32.88 -34.24
C THR A 27 3.93 31.84 -33.32
N SER A 28 4.99 32.22 -32.60
CA SER A 28 5.68 31.37 -31.66
C SER A 28 4.73 30.90 -30.59
N HIS A 29 4.68 29.58 -30.43
CA HIS A 29 3.87 28.93 -29.43
C HIS A 29 4.36 29.38 -28.04
N HIS A 30 3.45 29.60 -27.10
CA HIS A 30 3.81 30.09 -25.76
C HIS A 30 4.88 29.24 -25.03
N GLU A 31 4.97 27.94 -25.37
CA GLU A 31 6.00 27.02 -24.86
C GLU A 31 7.39 27.19 -25.51
N GLU A 32 7.50 27.85 -26.65
CA GLU A 32 8.78 28.11 -27.34
C GLU A 32 9.53 29.32 -26.76
N THR A 33 8.91 30.04 -25.82
CA THR A 33 9.60 31.14 -25.15
C THR A 33 10.77 30.63 -24.31
N GLU A 34 11.90 31.36 -24.32
CA GLU A 34 13.08 30.99 -23.51
C GLU A 34 12.75 30.75 -22.03
N ARG A 35 11.78 31.51 -21.50
CA ARG A 35 11.31 31.36 -20.13
C ARG A 35 10.60 30.02 -19.92
N ALA A 36 9.69 29.63 -20.82
CA ALA A 36 8.96 28.37 -20.72
C ALA A 36 9.92 27.18 -20.85
N GLN A 37 10.87 27.25 -21.80
CA GLN A 37 11.92 26.24 -21.97
C GLN A 37 12.80 26.12 -20.72
N ARG A 38 13.24 27.23 -20.13
CA ARG A 38 14.04 27.22 -18.89
C ARG A 38 13.29 26.58 -17.73
N VAL A 39 12.03 26.94 -17.52
CA VAL A 39 11.19 26.36 -16.46
C VAL A 39 10.98 24.86 -16.71
N PHE A 40 10.79 24.45 -17.96
CA PHE A 40 10.70 23.04 -18.32
C PHE A 40 11.97 22.28 -17.95
N PHE A 41 13.16 22.78 -18.31
CA PHE A 41 14.44 22.17 -17.91
C PHE A 41 14.59 22.08 -16.39
N GLU A 42 14.28 23.14 -15.66
CA GLU A 42 14.31 23.12 -14.19
C GLU A 42 13.37 22.07 -13.60
N ASN A 43 12.18 21.90 -14.17
CA ASN A 43 11.21 20.90 -13.73
C ASN A 43 11.67 19.46 -14.04
N VAL A 44 12.28 19.24 -15.21
CA VAL A 44 12.87 17.93 -15.56
C VAL A 44 14.00 17.57 -14.61
N GLU A 45 14.88 18.51 -14.28
CA GLU A 45 15.96 18.29 -13.30
C GLU A 45 15.40 17.97 -11.91
N LYS A 46 14.40 18.74 -11.45
CA LYS A 46 13.72 18.46 -10.16
C LYS A 46 13.07 17.08 -10.14
N LEU A 47 12.39 16.68 -11.23
CA LEU A 47 11.77 15.36 -11.33
C LEU A 47 12.82 14.24 -11.33
N SER A 48 13.91 14.40 -12.08
CA SER A 48 15.04 13.47 -12.11
C SER A 48 15.67 13.31 -10.74
N GLN A 49 15.86 14.41 -10.02
CA GLN A 49 16.38 14.39 -8.66
C GLN A 49 15.41 13.69 -7.70
N ALA A 50 14.12 13.98 -7.78
CA ALA A 50 13.10 13.30 -6.97
C ALA A 50 13.10 11.78 -7.22
N MET A 51 13.21 11.33 -8.48
CA MET A 51 13.32 9.89 -8.79
C MET A 51 14.62 9.26 -8.25
N LYS A 52 15.72 10.01 -8.16
CA LYS A 52 16.96 9.52 -7.53
C LYS A 52 16.85 9.42 -6.02
N ASP A 53 16.30 10.45 -5.38
CA ASP A 53 16.21 10.54 -3.92
C ASP A 53 15.12 9.62 -3.34
N MET A 54 13.97 9.57 -4.02
CA MET A 54 12.83 8.76 -3.60
C MET A 54 12.88 7.34 -4.16
N GLY A 55 13.76 7.07 -5.13
CA GLY A 55 13.82 5.81 -5.85
C GLY A 55 12.92 5.83 -7.08
N ASN A 56 13.35 5.09 -8.12
CA ASN A 56 12.63 5.03 -9.37
C ASN A 56 11.50 3.99 -9.26
N PRO A 57 10.22 4.40 -9.30
CA PRO A 57 9.09 3.47 -9.17
C PRO A 57 8.99 2.47 -10.32
N PHE A 58 9.61 2.75 -11.47
CA PHE A 58 9.63 1.81 -12.60
C PHE A 58 10.65 0.68 -12.44
N GLN A 59 11.56 0.77 -11.46
CA GLN A 59 12.53 -0.28 -11.14
C GLN A 59 12.08 -1.12 -9.94
N GLU A 60 10.93 -0.81 -9.35
CA GLU A 60 10.41 -1.51 -8.20
C GLU A 60 9.68 -2.79 -8.62
N GLU A 61 10.15 -3.94 -8.12
CA GLU A 61 9.51 -5.25 -8.39
C GLU A 61 8.42 -5.60 -7.37
N SER A 62 8.06 -4.66 -6.49
CA SER A 62 7.00 -4.90 -5.49
C SER A 62 5.64 -5.03 -6.17
N ARG A 63 4.78 -5.88 -5.59
CA ARG A 63 3.35 -5.96 -5.94
C ARG A 63 2.51 -4.94 -5.19
N ASP A 64 3.15 -4.14 -4.34
CA ASP A 64 2.49 -3.12 -3.55
C ASP A 64 2.05 -1.95 -4.44
N LEU A 65 0.94 -1.35 -4.04
CA LEU A 65 0.46 -0.11 -4.65
C LEU A 65 0.87 1.04 -3.75
N LEU A 66 1.86 1.83 -4.19
CA LEU A 66 2.45 2.93 -3.42
C LEU A 66 2.15 4.30 -4.04
N SER A 67 1.97 5.31 -3.19
CA SER A 67 1.95 6.71 -3.63
C SER A 67 3.38 7.21 -3.84
N LEU A 68 3.66 7.80 -5.00
CA LEU A 68 5.03 8.20 -5.36
C LEU A 68 5.59 9.33 -4.51
N ASP A 69 4.72 10.20 -3.99
CA ASP A 69 5.07 11.39 -3.22
C ASP A 69 5.16 11.13 -1.71
N THR A 70 4.30 10.26 -1.15
CA THR A 70 4.30 9.96 0.29
C THR A 70 4.98 8.63 0.63
N LYS A 71 5.18 7.75 -0.36
CA LYS A 71 5.55 6.33 -0.17
C LYS A 71 4.54 5.54 0.67
N ASP A 72 3.32 6.05 0.84
CA ASP A 72 2.28 5.31 1.53
C ASP A 72 1.86 4.10 0.69
N ILE A 73 1.85 2.94 1.34
CA ILE A 73 1.46 1.67 0.73
C ILE A 73 -0.04 1.47 0.97
N ALA A 74 -0.79 1.28 -0.12
CA ALA A 74 -2.20 0.96 -0.06
C ALA A 74 -2.40 -0.45 0.53
N HIS A 75 -3.57 -0.65 1.14
CA HIS A 75 -3.90 -1.94 1.73
C HIS A 75 -3.87 -3.07 0.68
N HIS A 76 -3.35 -4.24 1.06
CA HIS A 76 -3.09 -5.37 0.15
C HIS A 76 -4.30 -5.77 -0.71
N THR A 77 -5.52 -5.73 -0.17
CA THR A 77 -6.74 -6.03 -0.96
C THR A 77 -6.96 -5.06 -2.12
N ALA A 78 -6.58 -3.79 -1.99
CA ALA A 78 -6.68 -2.82 -3.08
C ALA A 78 -5.62 -3.10 -4.16
N ALA A 79 -4.38 -3.42 -3.75
CA ALA A 79 -3.31 -3.80 -4.66
C ALA A 79 -3.66 -5.08 -5.45
N GLU A 80 -4.16 -6.12 -4.77
CA GLU A 80 -4.62 -7.36 -5.41
C GLU A 80 -5.80 -7.12 -6.36
N LEU A 81 -6.75 -6.27 -5.99
CA LEU A 81 -7.88 -5.91 -6.83
C LEU A 81 -7.40 -5.32 -8.17
N ILE A 82 -6.49 -4.34 -8.11
CA ILE A 82 -5.92 -3.69 -9.30
C ILE A 82 -5.09 -4.68 -10.11
N GLY A 83 -4.20 -5.43 -9.45
CA GLY A 83 -3.34 -6.40 -10.11
C GLY A 83 -4.10 -7.52 -10.84
N THR A 84 -5.27 -7.90 -10.33
CA THR A 84 -6.09 -8.98 -10.93
C THR A 84 -7.24 -8.48 -11.81
N HIS A 85 -7.52 -7.17 -11.82
CA HIS A 85 -8.69 -6.61 -12.50
C HIS A 85 -8.67 -6.88 -14.01
N LEU A 86 -7.52 -6.69 -14.66
CA LEU A 86 -7.39 -6.92 -16.09
C LEU A 86 -7.70 -8.37 -16.47
N GLU A 87 -7.16 -9.32 -15.71
CA GLU A 87 -7.36 -10.75 -15.99
C GLU A 87 -8.82 -11.16 -15.77
N LYS A 88 -9.45 -10.66 -14.70
CA LYS A 88 -10.89 -10.84 -14.46
C LYS A 88 -11.74 -10.27 -15.60
N CYS A 89 -11.34 -9.13 -16.17
CA CYS A 89 -12.01 -8.55 -17.35
C CYS A 89 -11.85 -9.43 -18.59
N LYS A 90 -10.64 -9.95 -18.85
CA LYS A 90 -10.40 -10.85 -19.99
C LYS A 90 -11.23 -12.13 -19.90
N VAL A 91 -11.27 -12.76 -18.72
CA VAL A 91 -12.06 -13.98 -18.50
C VAL A 91 -13.55 -13.72 -18.80
N ARG A 92 -14.13 -12.64 -18.26
CA ARG A 92 -15.53 -12.28 -18.57
C ARG A 92 -15.78 -11.98 -20.04
N PHE A 93 -14.82 -11.33 -20.70
CA PHE A 93 -14.94 -11.07 -22.13
C PHE A 93 -14.93 -12.37 -22.93
N GLN A 94 -14.06 -13.32 -22.59
CA GLN A 94 -14.02 -14.63 -23.23
C GLN A 94 -15.30 -15.44 -22.97
N GLU A 95 -15.85 -15.40 -21.75
CA GLU A 95 -17.14 -16.00 -21.43
C GLU A 95 -18.27 -15.43 -22.30
N PHE A 96 -18.29 -14.11 -22.48
CA PHE A 96 -19.25 -13.45 -23.36
C PHE A 96 -19.08 -13.88 -24.82
N MET A 97 -17.85 -13.86 -25.35
CA MET A 97 -17.57 -14.29 -26.72
C MET A 97 -17.99 -15.74 -26.98
N LYS A 98 -17.72 -16.64 -26.01
CA LYS A 98 -18.14 -18.04 -26.09
C LYS A 98 -19.67 -18.19 -26.04
N GLY A 99 -20.35 -17.33 -25.27
CA GLY A 99 -21.81 -17.29 -25.24
C GLY A 99 -22.44 -16.89 -26.58
N LEU A 100 -21.73 -16.10 -27.40
CA LEU A 100 -22.15 -15.72 -28.75
C LEU A 100 -21.93 -16.81 -29.80
N GLU A 101 -21.03 -17.77 -29.55
CA GLU A 101 -20.76 -18.89 -30.47
C GLU A 101 -21.82 -20.01 -30.37
N GLY A 102 -22.63 -20.03 -29.30
CA GLY A 102 -23.77 -20.94 -29.17
C GLY A 102 -25.01 -20.44 -29.93
N GLU A 103 -25.86 -21.34 -30.42
CA GLU A 103 -27.09 -21.03 -31.18
C GLU A 103 -28.19 -20.28 -30.38
N GLU A 104 -27.94 -19.93 -29.11
CA GLU A 104 -28.90 -19.18 -28.29
C GLU A 104 -28.82 -17.67 -28.58
N GLU A 105 -29.73 -17.15 -29.42
CA GLU A 105 -29.88 -15.71 -29.70
C GLU A 105 -30.05 -14.82 -28.45
N SER A 106 -30.39 -15.41 -27.30
CA SER A 106 -30.61 -14.70 -26.03
C SER A 106 -29.34 -14.07 -25.45
N THR A 107 -28.15 -14.63 -25.67
CA THR A 107 -26.90 -14.14 -25.05
C THR A 107 -26.40 -12.81 -25.63
N PHE A 108 -26.75 -12.47 -26.88
CA PHE A 108 -26.31 -11.23 -27.52
C PHE A 108 -26.98 -9.98 -26.96
N TYR A 109 -28.27 -10.08 -26.63
CA TYR A 109 -29.04 -8.94 -26.11
C TYR A 109 -28.93 -8.79 -24.59
N GLU A 110 -28.29 -9.74 -23.91
CA GLU A 110 -28.04 -9.65 -22.48
C GLU A 110 -26.95 -8.62 -22.16
N PRO A 111 -27.21 -7.66 -21.25
CA PRO A 111 -26.20 -6.71 -20.83
C PRO A 111 -25.03 -7.40 -20.14
N ILE A 112 -23.80 -7.10 -20.59
CA ILE A 112 -22.59 -7.59 -19.93
C ILE A 112 -22.59 -7.09 -18.48
N LYS A 113 -22.57 -8.04 -17.53
CA LYS A 113 -22.58 -7.73 -16.11
C LYS A 113 -21.35 -6.88 -15.75
N LYS A 114 -21.59 -5.69 -15.18
CA LYS A 114 -20.52 -4.80 -14.73
C LYS A 114 -19.63 -5.49 -13.69
N ASN A 115 -18.32 -5.29 -13.80
CA ASN A 115 -17.38 -5.61 -12.72
C ASN A 115 -17.54 -4.55 -11.63
N ARG A 116 -18.15 -4.92 -10.50
CA ARG A 116 -18.17 -4.05 -9.32
C ARG A 116 -16.81 -4.16 -8.65
N VAL A 117 -15.93 -3.23 -8.99
CA VAL A 117 -14.66 -3.00 -8.33
C VAL A 117 -14.75 -1.69 -7.56
N ASP A 118 -14.64 -1.78 -6.24
CA ASP A 118 -14.69 -0.62 -5.37
C ASP A 118 -13.26 -0.33 -4.90
N PHE A 119 -12.52 0.39 -5.75
CA PHE A 119 -11.09 0.68 -5.51
C PHE A 119 -10.85 1.51 -4.25
N PHE A 120 -11.87 2.23 -3.79
CA PHE A 120 -11.76 3.20 -2.69
C PHE A 120 -12.40 2.70 -1.39
N ARG A 121 -13.13 1.59 -1.43
CA ARG A 121 -13.68 0.98 -0.22
C ARG A 121 -12.60 0.20 0.50
N GLN A 122 -11.85 0.91 1.32
CA GLN A 122 -11.08 0.28 2.38
C GLN A 122 -12.08 -0.27 3.39
N VAL A 123 -12.48 -1.53 3.25
CA VAL A 123 -13.01 -2.27 4.39
C VAL A 123 -11.80 -2.43 5.30
N PRO A 124 -11.71 -1.74 6.44
CA PRO A 124 -10.73 -2.16 7.43
C PRO A 124 -11.09 -3.62 7.68
N ALA A 125 -10.15 -4.54 7.49
CA ALA A 125 -10.27 -5.84 8.14
C ALA A 125 -10.72 -5.52 9.56
N SER A 126 -11.79 -6.15 10.05
CA SER A 126 -12.32 -5.91 11.39
C SER A 126 -11.21 -6.18 12.40
N VAL A 127 -10.34 -5.20 12.61
CA VAL A 127 -9.28 -5.26 13.59
C VAL A 127 -10.06 -5.23 14.88
N ASP A 128 -9.98 -6.33 15.61
CA ASP A 128 -10.68 -6.48 16.88
C ASP A 128 -10.39 -5.23 17.72
N SER A 129 -11.40 -4.35 17.83
CA SER A 129 -11.23 -2.99 18.36
C SER A 129 -10.67 -2.99 19.78
N SER A 130 -10.79 -4.14 20.46
CA SER A 130 -10.17 -4.45 21.74
C SER A 130 -8.64 -4.42 21.67
N LYS A 131 -8.02 -5.13 20.71
CA LYS A 131 -6.56 -5.22 20.57
C LYS A 131 -5.92 -3.88 20.22
N GLN A 132 -6.59 -3.07 19.39
CA GLN A 132 -6.12 -1.73 19.06
C GLN A 132 -6.13 -0.78 20.27
N LYS A 133 -7.09 -0.93 21.19
CA LYS A 133 -7.14 -0.13 22.43
C LYS A 133 -5.98 -0.49 23.36
N VAL A 134 -5.73 -1.79 23.55
CA VAL A 134 -4.61 -2.28 24.37
C VAL A 134 -3.29 -1.74 23.86
N LEU A 135 -3.04 -1.84 22.55
CA LEU A 135 -1.80 -1.31 21.97
C LEU A 135 -1.63 0.20 22.18
N LYS A 136 -2.73 0.97 22.13
CA LYS A 136 -2.68 2.41 22.44
C LYS A 136 -2.33 2.68 23.91
N GLU A 137 -2.92 1.91 24.82
CA GLU A 137 -2.63 1.99 26.26
C GLU A 137 -1.16 1.63 26.55
N ASP A 138 -0.65 0.57 25.91
CA ASP A 138 0.76 0.17 26.01
C ASP A 138 1.70 1.24 25.47
N CYS A 139 1.43 1.79 24.28
CA CYS A 139 2.22 2.90 23.72
C CYS A 139 2.25 4.12 24.65
N GLN A 140 1.13 4.44 25.30
CA GLN A 140 1.07 5.52 26.29
C GLN A 140 1.89 5.19 27.55
N LEU A 141 1.83 3.95 28.02
CA LEU A 141 2.61 3.50 29.18
C LEU A 141 4.12 3.55 28.88
N PHE A 142 4.55 3.07 27.71
CA PHE A 142 5.94 3.15 27.27
C PHE A 142 6.42 4.60 27.12
N SER A 143 5.57 5.49 26.57
CA SER A 143 5.91 6.91 26.45
C SER A 143 6.15 7.55 27.83
N LYS A 144 5.29 7.23 28.82
CA LYS A 144 5.47 7.69 30.19
C LYS A 144 6.71 7.11 30.85
N LEU A 145 6.96 5.80 30.66
CA LEU A 145 8.16 5.12 31.17
C LEU A 145 9.42 5.78 30.59
N PHE A 146 9.45 6.03 29.28
CA PHE A 146 10.57 6.68 28.61
C PHE A 146 10.89 8.06 29.19
N ILE A 147 9.87 8.91 29.39
CA ILE A 147 10.04 10.23 30.01
C ILE A 147 10.53 10.10 31.47
N SER A 148 10.01 9.14 32.23
CA SER A 148 10.44 8.91 33.61
C SER A 148 11.88 8.43 33.72
N CYS A 149 12.36 7.65 32.75
CA CYS A 149 13.75 7.17 32.69
C CYS A 149 14.75 8.26 32.28
N GLN A 150 14.30 9.32 31.60
CA GLN A 150 15.17 10.48 31.31
C GLN A 150 15.39 11.38 32.52
N SER A 151 14.41 11.46 33.41
CA SER A 151 14.45 12.35 34.59
C SER A 151 15.00 11.67 35.84
N ARG A 152 15.02 10.34 35.87
CA ARG A 152 15.51 9.51 36.98
C ARG A 152 16.32 8.36 36.39
N GLU A 153 17.50 8.09 36.94
CA GLU A 153 18.29 6.88 36.60
C GLU A 153 17.50 5.64 37.00
N CYS A 154 16.60 5.21 36.12
CA CYS A 154 15.67 4.11 36.36
C CYS A 154 16.33 2.81 35.90
N ASP A 155 16.51 1.87 36.83
CA ASP A 155 16.98 0.53 36.50
C ASP A 155 15.84 -0.29 35.87
N LEU A 156 15.80 -0.26 34.53
CA LEU A 156 14.84 -1.04 33.75
C LEU A 156 14.98 -2.56 34.00
N LYS A 157 16.17 -3.06 34.37
CA LYS A 157 16.34 -4.50 34.62
C LYS A 157 15.58 -4.93 35.87
N GLU A 158 15.67 -4.15 36.95
CA GLU A 158 14.91 -4.44 38.17
C GLU A 158 13.41 -4.17 37.95
N PHE A 159 13.04 -3.17 37.14
CA PHE A 159 11.64 -2.91 36.80
C PHE A 159 10.98 -4.09 36.06
N PHE A 160 11.62 -4.64 35.01
CA PHE A 160 11.08 -5.77 34.25
C PHE A 160 11.23 -7.13 34.94
N ARG A 161 11.95 -7.19 36.06
CA ARG A 161 12.04 -8.41 36.86
C ARG A 161 10.72 -8.79 37.52
N HIS A 162 9.86 -7.80 37.77
CA HIS A 162 8.57 -7.99 38.43
C HIS A 162 7.41 -7.88 37.42
N GLU A 163 6.31 -8.56 37.72
CA GLU A 163 5.10 -8.49 36.91
C GLU A 163 4.47 -7.08 37.04
N ASN A 164 4.52 -6.31 35.96
CA ASN A 164 4.05 -4.90 35.93
C ASN A 164 2.60 -4.74 35.46
N GLN A 165 1.93 -5.84 35.13
CA GLN A 165 0.56 -5.85 34.64
C GLN A 165 -0.41 -6.31 35.71
N SER A 166 -1.67 -5.92 35.59
CA SER A 166 -2.75 -6.32 36.51
C SER A 166 -3.06 -7.82 36.49
N HIS A 167 -2.69 -8.50 35.41
CA HIS A 167 -2.92 -9.92 35.19
C HIS A 167 -1.64 -10.57 34.63
N PRO A 168 -1.32 -11.82 35.02
CA PRO A 168 -0.16 -12.52 34.50
C PRO A 168 -0.26 -12.77 33.00
N ALA A 169 0.83 -12.53 32.26
CA ALA A 169 0.87 -12.74 30.81
C ALA A 169 0.45 -14.16 30.37
N ALA A 170 0.71 -15.18 31.19
CA ALA A 170 0.33 -16.56 30.94
C ALA A 170 -1.19 -16.82 30.96
N LEU A 171 -1.97 -15.92 31.57
CA LEU A 171 -3.42 -16.06 31.77
C LEU A 171 -4.24 -14.92 31.17
N SER A 172 -3.59 -13.97 30.50
CA SER A 172 -4.23 -12.78 29.93
C SER A 172 -3.95 -12.67 28.43
N ASP A 173 -4.97 -12.27 27.67
CA ASP A 173 -4.83 -11.84 26.27
C ASP A 173 -5.31 -10.38 26.16
N GLY A 174 -4.46 -9.52 25.61
CA GLY A 174 -4.74 -8.10 25.48
C GLY A 174 -5.08 -7.41 26.81
N GLY A 175 -4.32 -7.67 27.87
CA GLY A 175 -4.51 -7.01 29.18
C GLY A 175 -5.77 -7.44 29.94
N LYS A 176 -6.51 -8.45 29.46
CA LYS A 176 -7.67 -9.02 30.14
C LYS A 176 -7.47 -10.51 30.38
N LEU A 177 -7.88 -10.97 31.56
CA LEU A 177 -7.86 -12.38 31.91
C LEU A 177 -8.78 -13.17 30.98
N HIS A 178 -8.36 -14.37 30.57
CA HIS A 178 -9.19 -15.23 29.73
C HIS A 178 -10.52 -15.55 30.42
N THR A 179 -11.63 -15.07 29.86
CA THR A 179 -12.98 -15.44 30.30
C THR A 179 -13.41 -16.73 29.59
N CYS A 180 -12.76 -17.84 29.90
CA CYS A 180 -13.08 -19.14 29.33
C CYS A 180 -13.39 -20.18 30.42
N GLN A 181 -13.95 -21.32 30.02
CA GLN A 181 -14.19 -22.44 30.93
C GLN A 181 -12.84 -22.94 31.49
N LYS A 182 -12.81 -23.36 32.76
CA LYS A 182 -11.56 -23.74 33.46
C LYS A 182 -10.71 -24.78 32.71
N SER A 183 -11.34 -25.67 31.95
CA SER A 183 -10.68 -26.68 31.09
C SER A 183 -9.94 -26.10 29.88
N HIS A 184 -10.31 -24.90 29.40
CA HIS A 184 -9.56 -24.22 28.34
C HIS A 184 -8.27 -23.58 28.86
N LEU A 185 -8.24 -23.14 30.12
CA LEU A 185 -7.02 -22.57 30.73
C LEU A 185 -5.89 -23.60 30.83
N THR A 186 -6.21 -24.87 31.12
CA THR A 186 -5.22 -25.96 31.14
C THR A 186 -4.56 -26.15 29.78
N THR A 187 -5.35 -26.12 28.69
CA THR A 187 -4.80 -26.21 27.32
C THR A 187 -3.86 -25.03 27.01
N ILE A 188 -4.22 -23.82 27.44
CA ILE A 188 -3.40 -22.62 27.23
C ILE A 188 -2.06 -22.76 27.97
N LEU A 189 -2.09 -23.15 29.24
CA LEU A 189 -0.89 -23.31 30.06
C LEU A 189 0.02 -24.44 29.56
N GLU A 190 -0.55 -25.58 29.17
CA GLU A 190 0.22 -26.72 28.66
C GLU A 190 0.89 -26.43 27.31
N SER A 191 0.27 -25.61 26.47
CA SER A 191 0.81 -25.26 25.15
C SER A 191 2.15 -24.51 25.21
N GLN A 192 2.44 -23.82 26.32
CA GLN A 192 3.65 -23.00 26.48
C GLN A 192 4.74 -23.67 27.31
N VAL A 193 4.52 -24.90 27.81
CA VAL A 193 5.51 -25.64 28.59
C VAL A 193 6.29 -26.57 27.67
N THR A 194 7.57 -26.27 27.43
CA THR A 194 8.51 -27.27 26.91
C THR A 194 8.77 -28.28 28.02
N THR A 195 8.13 -29.43 27.94
CA THR A 195 8.43 -30.54 28.84
C THR A 195 9.83 -31.05 28.53
N PRO A 196 10.76 -31.09 29.52
CA PRO A 196 12.06 -31.72 29.29
C PRO A 196 11.83 -33.19 28.96
N LEU A 197 12.40 -33.62 27.83
CA LEU A 197 12.30 -34.98 27.31
C LEU A 197 12.64 -35.97 28.43
N ARG A 198 11.64 -36.76 28.83
CA ARG A 198 11.80 -37.88 29.76
C ARG A 198 12.88 -38.79 29.17
N GLN A 199 14.06 -38.85 29.81
CA GLN A 199 15.12 -39.77 29.41
C GLN A 199 14.54 -41.20 29.46
N SER A 200 14.28 -41.78 28.29
CA SER A 200 13.92 -43.19 28.17
C SER A 200 15.16 -44.02 28.48
N GLN A 201 15.22 -44.55 29.70
CA GLN A 201 16.12 -45.64 30.04
C GLN A 201 15.80 -46.82 29.13
N THR A 202 16.74 -47.17 28.24
CA THR A 202 16.73 -48.40 27.47
C THR A 202 17.15 -49.57 28.39
N PRO A 203 16.41 -50.69 28.45
CA PRO A 203 16.91 -51.89 29.09
C PRO A 203 17.87 -52.61 28.13
N THR A 204 19.12 -52.75 28.55
CA THR A 204 20.12 -53.60 27.89
C THR A 204 19.78 -55.08 28.08
N PRO A 205 19.74 -55.91 27.02
CA PRO A 205 19.61 -57.35 27.17
C PRO A 205 20.99 -57.99 27.08
N SER A 206 21.56 -58.42 28.20
CA SER A 206 22.74 -59.31 28.20
C SER A 206 22.84 -60.09 29.51
N SER A 207 22.39 -61.34 29.45
CA SER A 207 23.09 -62.54 29.94
C SER A 207 22.12 -63.55 30.54
N LEU A 208 21.62 -64.44 29.69
CA LEU A 208 21.28 -65.79 30.08
C LEU A 208 22.58 -66.55 30.32
N MET A 209 22.84 -66.97 31.57
CA MET A 209 23.46 -68.28 31.87
C MET A 209 23.16 -68.61 33.34
N VAL A 210 22.19 -69.49 33.60
CA VAL A 210 22.36 -70.94 33.86
C VAL A 210 22.45 -71.25 35.35
N GLN A 211 21.32 -71.76 35.84
CA GLN A 211 21.09 -72.92 36.73
C GLN A 211 21.67 -73.00 38.15
N ARG A 212 20.72 -73.40 39.02
CA ARG A 212 20.79 -74.35 40.15
C ARG A 212 21.56 -73.85 41.39
N TRP A 213 21.04 -73.96 42.61
CA TRP A 213 20.05 -74.88 43.19
C TRP A 213 19.01 -74.12 44.02
#